data_AF-G0NUG3-F1
#
_entry.id   AF-G0NUG3-F1
#
_cell.length_a   1.000
_cell.length_b   1.000
_cell.length_c   1.000
_cell.angle_alpha   90.00
_cell.angle_beta   90.00
_cell.angle_gamma   90.00
#
_symmetry.space_group_name_H-M   'P 1'
#
loop_
_entity.id
_entity.type
_entity.pdbx_description
1 polymer ?
#
loop_
_entity_poly.entity_id
_entity_poly.type
_entity_poly.pdbx_seq_one_letter_code
_entity_poly.pdbx_strand_id
1 'polypeptide(L)'
;MSTAWLKNFAGFRQSEWEMLQVPNPKLEFGIHVTIRSVQTGALIGSILGPVCMFLSQQKANTKENYINSFVSGGQNGAVLGAVMGPVLTYLSVREMNTVSLYDKCYRLRFNQDALREDRTAVFSAAVGLLSSGATGLVVGLDLSLVLSKLMNGCRW
;
A
#
# COMPACT_ATOMS: atom_id res chain seq x y z
N MET A 1 -3.12 0.19 -19.29
CA MET A 1 -2.83 1.36 -18.42
C MET A 1 -2.38 2.51 -19.31
N SER A 2 -2.80 3.75 -19.05
CA SER A 2 -2.34 4.89 -19.85
C SER A 2 -0.99 5.40 -19.34
N THR A 3 -0.10 5.79 -20.26
CA THR A 3 1.19 6.42 -19.95
C THR A 3 1.00 7.71 -19.15
N ALA A 4 -0.15 8.39 -19.32
CA ALA A 4 -0.52 9.54 -18.52
C ALA A 4 -0.68 9.16 -17.03
N TRP A 5 -1.41 8.10 -16.73
CA TRP A 5 -1.56 7.66 -15.34
C TRP A 5 -0.23 7.34 -14.67
N LEU A 6 0.67 6.65 -15.37
CA LEU A 6 1.98 6.29 -14.83
C LEU A 6 2.89 7.51 -14.65
N LYS A 7 2.82 8.51 -15.55
CA LYS A 7 3.53 9.79 -15.38
C LYS A 7 3.04 10.53 -14.13
N ASN A 8 1.73 10.62 -13.93
CA ASN A 8 1.17 11.19 -12.71
C ASN A 8 1.60 10.38 -11.49
N PHE A 9 1.53 9.04 -11.55
CA PHE A 9 1.98 8.20 -10.44
C PHE A 9 3.48 8.30 -10.16
N ALA A 10 4.32 8.59 -11.15
CA ALA A 10 5.75 8.80 -10.96
C ALA A 10 6.12 10.23 -10.48
N GLY A 11 5.16 11.16 -10.47
CA GLY A 11 5.36 12.54 -10.03
C GLY A 11 5.88 13.49 -11.10
N PHE A 12 5.82 13.10 -12.37
CA PHE A 12 6.06 14.02 -13.47
C PHE A 12 4.90 15.01 -13.59
N ARG A 13 5.23 16.29 -13.80
CA ARG A 13 4.22 17.33 -14.05
C ARG A 13 3.45 16.99 -15.33
N GLN A 14 2.13 16.92 -15.23
CA GLN A 14 1.23 16.75 -16.36
C GLN A 14 0.24 17.89 -16.44
N SER A 15 -0.23 18.16 -17.66
CA SER A 15 -1.34 19.09 -17.89
C SER A 15 -2.66 18.45 -17.46
N GLU A 16 -3.60 19.29 -17.01
CA GLU A 16 -4.93 18.84 -16.57
C GLU A 16 -5.68 18.08 -17.67
N TRP A 17 -5.43 18.45 -18.94
CA TRP A 17 -5.98 17.77 -20.11
C TRP A 17 -5.52 16.32 -20.24
N GLU A 18 -4.25 16.02 -19.96
CA GLU A 18 -3.74 14.64 -19.98
C GLU A 18 -4.29 13.80 -18.83
N MET A 19 -4.55 14.43 -17.67
CA MET A 19 -5.15 13.77 -16.52
C MET A 19 -6.62 13.40 -16.75
N LEU A 20 -7.33 14.11 -17.63
CA LEU A 20 -8.71 13.80 -18.03
C LEU A 20 -8.80 12.62 -19.03
N GLN A 21 -7.74 12.33 -19.77
CA GLN A 21 -7.73 11.32 -20.84
C GLN A 21 -7.41 9.89 -20.38
N VAL A 22 -7.41 9.61 -19.07
CA VAL A 22 -7.08 8.25 -18.57
C VAL A 22 -8.27 7.29 -18.85
N PRO A 23 -8.08 6.27 -19.70
CA PRO A 23 -9.18 5.52 -20.29
C PRO A 23 -9.78 4.43 -19.38
N ASN A 24 -9.08 4.04 -18.31
CA ASN A 24 -9.45 2.88 -17.48
C ASN A 24 -9.46 3.22 -15.98
N PRO A 25 -10.51 3.91 -15.47
CA PRO A 25 -10.58 4.32 -14.07
C PRO A 25 -10.72 3.12 -13.11
N LYS A 26 -11.34 2.01 -13.56
CA LYS A 26 -11.48 0.78 -12.73
C LYS A 26 -10.12 0.19 -12.35
N LEU A 27 -9.18 0.17 -13.29
CA LEU A 27 -7.84 -0.37 -13.05
C LEU A 27 -6.99 0.57 -12.18
N GLU A 28 -7.12 1.88 -12.37
CA GLU A 28 -6.47 2.88 -11.51
C GLU A 28 -6.94 2.77 -10.06
N PHE A 29 -8.27 2.70 -9.86
CA PHE A 29 -8.84 2.48 -8.54
C PHE A 29 -8.35 1.15 -7.94
N GLY A 30 -8.28 0.10 -8.76
CA GLY A 30 -7.79 -1.20 -8.33
C GLY A 30 -6.33 -1.21 -7.88
N ILE A 31 -5.44 -0.52 -8.60
CA ILE A 31 -4.03 -0.41 -8.21
C ILE A 31 -3.91 0.33 -6.89
N HIS A 32 -4.59 1.46 -6.74
CA HIS A 32 -4.59 2.23 -5.49
C HIS A 32 -5.08 1.38 -4.30
N VAL A 33 -6.23 0.72 -4.44
CA VAL A 33 -6.80 -0.16 -3.41
C VAL A 33 -5.85 -1.31 -3.10
N THR A 34 -5.19 -1.87 -4.11
CA THR A 34 -4.23 -2.97 -3.92
C THR A 34 -3.00 -2.52 -3.16
N ILE A 35 -2.39 -1.38 -3.51
CA ILE A 35 -1.23 -0.82 -2.78
C ILE A 35 -1.60 -0.62 -1.30
N ARG A 36 -2.76 -0.02 -1.04
CA ARG A 36 -3.27 0.20 0.32
C ARG A 36 -3.56 -1.09 1.07
N SER A 37 -4.11 -2.09 0.39
CA SER A 37 -4.38 -3.41 0.96
C SER A 37 -3.08 -4.14 1.30
N VAL A 38 -2.04 -4.03 0.47
CA VAL A 38 -0.71 -4.59 0.73
C VAL A 38 -0.07 -3.90 1.94
N GLN A 39 -0.06 -2.57 2.01
CA GLN A 39 0.50 -1.84 3.16
C GLN A 39 -0.21 -2.17 4.46
N THR A 40 -1.54 -2.13 4.47
CA THR A 40 -2.33 -2.44 5.68
C THR A 40 -2.25 -3.90 6.07
N GLY A 41 -2.26 -4.82 5.09
CA GLY A 41 -2.04 -6.24 5.32
C GLY A 41 -0.67 -6.52 5.91
N ALA A 42 0.39 -5.86 5.38
CA ALA A 42 1.74 -5.98 5.90
C ALA A 42 1.83 -5.53 7.37
N LEU A 43 1.27 -4.35 7.70
CA LEU A 43 1.29 -3.82 9.06
C LEU A 43 0.52 -4.72 10.04
N ILE A 44 -0.68 -5.16 9.65
CA ILE A 44 -1.49 -6.03 10.50
C ILE A 44 -0.78 -7.36 10.72
N GLY A 45 -0.23 -7.95 9.66
CA GLY A 45 0.54 -9.18 9.74
C GLY A 45 1.79 -9.05 10.59
N SER A 46 2.50 -7.92 10.48
CA SER A 46 3.75 -7.68 11.21
C SER A 46 3.51 -7.50 12.71
N ILE A 47 2.38 -6.94 13.11
CA ILE A 47 1.95 -6.86 14.50
C ILE A 47 1.44 -8.21 15.01
N LEU A 48 0.63 -8.92 14.22
CA LEU A 48 0.03 -10.19 14.64
C LEU A 48 1.05 -11.32 14.80
N GLY A 49 2.11 -11.37 13.98
CA GLY A 49 3.18 -12.37 14.07
C GLY A 49 3.79 -12.51 15.48
N PRO A 50 4.40 -11.47 16.05
CA PRO A 50 4.99 -11.50 17.38
C PRO A 50 3.92 -11.64 18.49
N VAL A 51 2.70 -11.12 18.30
CA VAL A 51 1.61 -11.29 19.28
C VAL A 51 1.18 -12.76 19.38
N CYS A 52 1.00 -13.45 18.26
CA CYS A 52 0.69 -14.88 18.26
C CYS A 52 1.79 -15.72 18.91
N MET A 53 3.06 -15.38 18.67
CA MET A 53 4.20 -16.03 19.31
C MET A 53 4.22 -15.83 20.83
N PHE A 54 3.91 -14.60 21.28
CA PHE A 54 3.81 -14.27 22.70
C PHE A 54 2.68 -15.06 23.38
N LEU A 55 1.51 -15.14 22.74
CA LEU A 55 0.34 -15.85 23.26
C LEU A 55 0.53 -17.38 23.25
N SER A 56 1.26 -17.92 22.28
CA SER A 56 1.52 -19.36 22.18
C SER A 56 2.52 -19.87 23.23
N GLN A 57 3.08 -19.01 24.09
CA GLN A 57 4.10 -19.33 25.11
C GLN A 57 5.25 -20.22 24.59
N GLN A 58 5.56 -20.13 23.30
CA GLN A 58 6.76 -20.79 22.76
C GLN A 58 7.98 -20.17 23.44
N LYS A 59 8.94 -21.01 23.88
CA LYS A 59 10.18 -20.57 24.55
C LYS A 59 10.91 -19.53 23.67
N ALA A 60 10.63 -18.26 23.91
CA ALA A 60 11.17 -17.13 23.18
C ALA A 60 12.55 -16.77 23.76
N ASN A 61 13.57 -17.55 23.42
CA ASN A 61 14.92 -17.33 23.96
C ASN A 61 15.85 -16.55 23.01
N THR A 62 15.36 -15.90 21.96
CA THR A 62 16.24 -15.09 21.08
C THR A 62 15.47 -13.96 20.40
N LYS A 63 16.04 -12.74 20.40
CA LYS A 63 15.53 -11.56 19.70
C LYS A 63 15.25 -11.83 18.21
N GLU A 64 16.03 -12.72 17.60
CA GLU A 64 15.88 -13.15 16.20
C GLU A 64 14.54 -13.81 15.92
N ASN A 65 13.98 -14.59 16.86
CA ASN A 65 12.67 -15.23 16.65
C ASN A 65 11.54 -14.20 16.60
N TYR A 66 11.63 -13.10 17.35
CA TYR A 66 10.64 -12.02 17.29
C TYR A 66 10.71 -11.29 15.94
N ILE A 67 11.92 -10.98 15.46
CA ILE A 67 12.13 -10.32 14.17
C ILE A 67 11.64 -11.23 13.03
N ASN A 68 12.00 -12.52 13.06
CA ASN A 68 11.56 -13.48 12.04
C ASN A 68 10.03 -13.64 12.03
N SER A 69 9.38 -13.59 13.20
CA SER A 69 7.92 -13.68 13.30
C SER A 69 7.23 -12.40 12.82
N PHE A 70 7.81 -11.24 13.09
CA PHE A 70 7.36 -9.95 12.54
C PHE A 70 7.46 -9.94 11.01
N VAL A 71 8.61 -10.34 10.46
CA VAL A 71 8.85 -10.37 9.02
C VAL A 71 7.96 -11.39 8.33
N SER A 72 7.86 -12.61 8.87
CA SER A 72 7.00 -13.66 8.31
C SER A 72 5.51 -13.27 8.37
N GLY A 73 5.07 -12.72 9.50
CA GLY A 73 3.71 -12.20 9.66
C GLY A 73 3.42 -11.08 8.67
N GLY A 74 4.31 -10.10 8.54
CA GLY A 74 4.16 -8.98 7.63
C GLY A 74 4.21 -9.39 6.16
N GLN A 75 5.06 -10.34 5.79
CA GLN A 75 5.12 -10.87 4.44
C GLN A 75 3.83 -11.61 4.07
N ASN A 76 3.34 -12.48 4.95
CA ASN A 76 2.08 -13.20 4.75
C ASN A 76 0.90 -12.22 4.68
N GLY A 77 0.89 -11.21 5.54
CA GLY A 77 -0.09 -10.12 5.52
C GLY A 77 -0.04 -9.31 4.23
N ALA A 78 1.14 -8.99 3.71
CA ALA A 78 1.32 -8.30 2.43
C ALA A 78 0.79 -9.13 1.25
N VAL A 79 1.07 -10.44 1.23
CA VAL A 79 0.54 -11.36 0.21
C VAL A 79 -0.99 -11.45 0.29
N LEU A 80 -1.55 -11.58 1.49
CA LEU A 80 -3.00 -11.56 1.69
C LEU A 80 -3.59 -10.22 1.22
N GLY A 81 -2.94 -9.11 1.52
CA GLY A 81 -3.33 -7.78 1.04
C GLY A 81 -3.29 -7.66 -0.49
N ALA A 82 -2.30 -8.25 -1.15
CA ALA A 82 -2.17 -8.27 -2.60
C ALA A 82 -3.31 -9.06 -3.27
N VAL A 83 -3.78 -10.14 -2.64
CA VAL A 83 -4.92 -10.94 -3.13
C VAL A 83 -6.24 -10.26 -2.81
N MET A 84 -6.37 -9.69 -1.61
CA MET A 84 -7.59 -9.00 -1.17
C MET A 84 -7.83 -7.70 -1.93
N GLY A 85 -6.77 -6.99 -2.36
CA GLY A 85 -6.89 -5.74 -3.11
C GLY A 85 -7.80 -5.82 -4.34
N PRO A 86 -7.52 -6.74 -5.30
CA PRO A 86 -8.39 -6.97 -6.46
C PRO A 86 -9.81 -7.41 -6.08
N VAL A 87 -9.98 -8.21 -5.03
CA VAL A 87 -11.30 -8.66 -4.54
C VAL A 87 -12.11 -7.47 -4.01
N LEU A 88 -11.52 -6.67 -3.13
CA LEU A 88 -12.13 -5.44 -2.59
C LEU A 88 -12.42 -4.44 -3.70
N THR A 89 -11.54 -4.34 -4.69
CA THR A 89 -11.76 -3.52 -5.89
C THR A 89 -12.99 -4.02 -6.64
N TYR A 90 -13.10 -5.32 -6.91
CA TYR A 90 -14.22 -5.88 -7.64
C TYR A 90 -15.55 -5.64 -6.91
N LEU A 91 -15.60 -5.87 -5.60
CA LEU A 91 -16.78 -5.61 -4.78
C LEU A 91 -17.15 -4.12 -4.77
N SER A 92 -16.17 -3.24 -4.55
CA SER A 92 -16.38 -1.79 -4.55
C SER A 92 -16.85 -1.26 -5.90
N VAL A 93 -16.30 -1.78 -7.01
CA VAL A 93 -16.67 -1.38 -8.37
C VAL A 93 -18.06 -1.91 -8.74
N ARG A 94 -18.46 -3.08 -8.23
CA ARG A 94 -19.78 -3.66 -8.47
C ARG A 94 -20.89 -2.82 -7.84
N GLU A 95 -20.63 -2.29 -6.65
CA GLU A 95 -21.61 -1.48 -5.90
C GLU A 95 -21.64 -0.02 -6.37
N MET A 96 -20.56 0.50 -6.94
CA MET A 96 -20.45 1.91 -7.36
C MET A 96 -20.95 2.16 -8.77
N ASN A 97 -21.72 3.23 -8.94
CA ASN A 97 -22.08 3.77 -10.25
C ASN A 97 -20.82 4.28 -10.98
N THR A 98 -20.81 4.18 -12.32
CA THR A 98 -19.67 4.57 -13.17
C THR A 98 -19.26 6.03 -12.98
N VAL A 99 -20.23 6.92 -12.77
CA VAL A 99 -20.00 8.35 -12.49
C VAL A 99 -19.29 8.55 -11.14
N SER A 100 -19.68 7.82 -10.10
CA SER A 100 -19.06 7.92 -8.77
C SER A 100 -17.63 7.38 -8.79
N LEU A 101 -17.40 6.29 -9.52
CA LEU A 101 -16.06 5.73 -9.72
C LEU A 101 -15.15 6.72 -10.46
N TYR A 102 -15.68 7.42 -11.46
CA TYR A 102 -14.94 8.46 -12.18
C TYR A 102 -14.60 9.64 -11.27
N ASP A 103 -15.55 10.15 -10.47
CA ASP A 103 -15.31 11.23 -9.50
C ASP A 103 -14.24 10.85 -8.47
N LYS A 104 -14.27 9.61 -7.95
CA LYS A 104 -13.22 9.12 -7.03
C LYS A 104 -11.85 9.09 -7.69
N CYS A 105 -11.74 8.55 -8.91
CA CYS A 105 -10.47 8.51 -9.63
C CYS A 105 -9.97 9.93 -9.94
N TYR A 106 -10.88 10.83 -10.30
CA TYR A 106 -10.55 12.24 -10.50
C TYR A 106 -9.95 12.85 -9.23
N ARG A 107 -10.64 12.73 -8.08
CA ARG A 107 -10.11 13.22 -6.79
C ARG A 107 -8.77 12.60 -6.44
N LEU A 108 -8.57 11.31 -6.73
CA LEU A 108 -7.31 10.61 -6.46
C LEU A 108 -6.15 11.19 -7.29
N ARG A 109 -6.37 11.52 -8.56
CA ARG A 109 -5.34 12.12 -9.44
C ARG A 109 -4.87 13.48 -8.96
N PHE A 110 -5.78 14.27 -8.38
CA PHE A 110 -5.47 15.60 -7.85
C PHE A 110 -5.01 15.57 -6.38
N ASN A 111 -5.29 14.50 -5.64
CA ASN A 111 -4.83 14.33 -4.27
C ASN A 111 -3.34 13.95 -4.23
N GLN A 112 -2.50 14.98 -4.21
CA GLN A 112 -1.04 14.83 -4.16
C GLN A 112 -0.56 14.09 -2.91
N ASP A 113 -1.26 14.18 -1.79
CA ASP A 113 -0.85 13.52 -0.54
C ASP A 113 -1.06 12.00 -0.63
N ALA A 114 -2.22 11.56 -1.16
CA ALA A 114 -2.49 10.15 -1.39
C ALA A 114 -1.50 9.52 -2.39
N LEU A 115 -1.19 10.24 -3.48
CA LEU A 115 -0.21 9.80 -4.48
C LEU A 115 1.21 9.74 -3.91
N ARG A 116 1.60 10.71 -3.08
CA ARG A 116 2.91 10.70 -2.41
C ARG A 116 3.05 9.50 -1.49
N GLU A 117 2.03 9.20 -0.70
CA GLU A 117 2.02 8.04 0.19
C GLU A 117 2.11 6.72 -0.59
N ASP A 118 1.37 6.57 -1.68
CA ASP A 118 1.45 5.36 -2.50
C ASP A 118 2.83 5.22 -3.18
N ARG A 119 3.45 6.33 -3.61
CA ARG A 119 4.81 6.34 -4.18
C ARG A 119 5.86 5.97 -3.14
N THR A 120 5.82 6.59 -1.96
CA THR A 120 6.79 6.30 -0.89
C THR A 120 6.65 4.87 -0.43
N ALA A 121 5.44 4.31 -0.41
CA ALA A 121 5.19 2.90 -0.14
C ALA A 121 5.89 1.98 -1.15
N VAL A 122 5.61 2.17 -2.44
CA VAL A 122 6.18 1.33 -3.50
C VAL A 122 7.70 1.48 -3.55
N PHE A 123 8.21 2.71 -3.42
CA PHE A 123 9.64 2.98 -3.45
C PHE A 123 10.37 2.39 -2.24
N SER A 124 9.87 2.61 -1.02
CA SER A 124 10.47 2.06 0.20
C SER A 124 10.41 0.54 0.24
N ALA A 125 9.31 -0.06 -0.22
CA ALA A 125 9.20 -1.51 -0.33
C ALA A 125 10.19 -2.07 -1.35
N ALA A 126 10.35 -1.43 -2.51
CA ALA A 126 11.31 -1.85 -3.54
C ALA A 126 12.75 -1.72 -3.05
N VAL A 127 13.12 -0.57 -2.47
CA VAL A 127 14.46 -0.34 -1.92
C VAL A 127 14.75 -1.31 -0.77
N GLY A 128 13.78 -1.53 0.11
CA GLY A 128 13.89 -2.48 1.22
C GLY A 128 14.05 -3.92 0.75
N LEU A 129 13.28 -4.33 -0.26
CA LEU A 129 13.41 -5.67 -0.85
C LEU A 129 14.79 -5.88 -1.46
N LEU A 130 15.32 -4.88 -2.16
CA LEU A 130 16.64 -4.95 -2.78
C LEU A 130 17.78 -4.94 -1.74
N SER A 131 17.61 -4.23 -0.62
CA SER A 131 18.66 -4.11 0.39
C SER A 131 18.73 -5.30 1.35
N SER A 132 17.58 -5.85 1.77
CA SER A 132 17.51 -6.86 2.84
C SER A 132 16.44 -7.92 2.63
N GLY A 133 15.96 -8.09 1.38
CA GLY A 133 14.96 -9.10 1.05
C GLY A 133 13.61 -8.87 1.75
N ALA A 134 12.97 -9.95 2.19
CA ALA A 134 11.65 -9.89 2.81
C ALA A 134 11.60 -8.98 4.06
N THR A 135 12.67 -8.96 4.86
CA THR A 135 12.77 -8.11 6.04
C THR A 135 12.71 -6.63 5.67
N GLY A 136 13.50 -6.23 4.67
CA GLY A 136 13.51 -4.84 4.22
C GLY A 136 12.20 -4.44 3.52
N LEU A 137 11.53 -5.36 2.84
CA LEU A 137 10.19 -5.12 2.27
C LEU A 137 9.17 -4.76 3.35
N VAL A 138 9.06 -5.58 4.40
CA VAL A 138 8.08 -5.37 5.49
C VAL A 138 8.40 -4.09 6.26
N VAL A 139 9.67 -3.91 6.63
CA VAL A 139 10.11 -2.69 7.34
C VAL A 139 9.89 -1.44 6.48
N GLY A 140 10.16 -1.50 5.18
CA GLY A 140 9.93 -0.40 4.24
C GLY A 140 8.45 -0.02 4.16
N LEU A 141 7.57 -1.01 4.00
CA LEU A 141 6.11 -0.79 3.97
C LEU A 141 5.61 -0.17 5.27
N ASP A 142 5.97 -0.73 6.42
CA ASP A 142 5.49 -0.26 7.73
C ASP A 142 6.02 1.14 8.06
N LEU A 143 7.32 1.39 7.79
CA LEU A 143 7.93 2.70 8.00
C LEU A 143 7.28 3.77 7.12
N SER A 144 7.01 3.45 5.84
CA SER A 144 6.37 4.39 4.91
C SER A 144 4.97 4.81 5.37
N LEU A 145 4.22 3.86 5.93
CA LEU A 145 2.87 4.09 6.42
C LEU A 145 2.88 4.93 7.70
N VAL A 146 3.75 4.59 8.65
CA VAL A 146 3.91 5.34 9.92
C VAL A 146 4.37 6.78 9.63
N LEU A 147 5.38 6.96 8.78
CA LEU A 147 5.86 8.29 8.39
C LEU A 147 4.76 9.10 7.71
N SER A 148 3.99 8.49 6.81
CA SER A 148 2.90 9.18 6.12
C SER A 148 1.80 9.63 7.09
N LYS A 149 1.47 8.82 8.10
CA LYS A 149 0.50 9.19 9.15
C LYS A 149 1.04 10.27 10.08
N LEU A 150 2.31 10.19 10.48
CA LEU A 150 2.95 11.23 11.30
C LEU A 150 3.01 12.57 10.57
N MET A 151 3.42 12.57 9.30
CA MET A 151 3.47 13.79 8.50
C MET A 151 2.10 14.42 8.30
N ASN A 152 1.06 13.62 8.10
CA ASN A 152 -0.32 14.11 7.99
C ASN A 152 -0.86 14.62 9.34
N GLY A 153 -0.45 14.04 10.46
CA GLY A 153 -0.81 14.52 11.80
C GLY A 153 -0.09 15.79 12.24
N CYS A 154 1.10 16.07 11.69
CA CYS A 154 1.85 17.31 11.96
C CYS A 154 1.43 18.49 11.09
N ARG A 155 0.70 18.26 9.99
CA ARG A 155 0.12 19.34 9.16
C ARG A 155 -1.21 19.77 9.79
N TRP A 156 -1.11 20.67 10.77
CA TRP A 156 -2.24 21.46 11.28
C TRP A 156 -2.56 22.62 10.33
#